data_AF-A0A352W3U7-F1
#
_entry.id   AF-A0A352W3U7-F1
#
_cell.length_a   1.000
_cell.length_b   1.000
_cell.length_c   1.000
_cell.angle_alpha   90.00
_cell.angle_beta   90.00
_cell.angle_gamma   90.00
#
_symmetry.space_group_name_H-M   'P 1'
#
loop_
_entity.id
_entity.type
_entity.pdbx_description
1 polymer ?
#
loop_
_entity_poly.entity_id
_entity_poly.type
_entity_poly.pdbx_seq_one_letter_code
_entity_poly.pdbx_strand_id
1 'polypeptide(L)'
;MKKKLSILENDKKYFFMKRYYLFRFILAVLLSVTALTVIFFFIYLTGKYRYNENSAERTRIFLRYCRGTVMSADDHSRLLTPGQELKQQQTLLTGRDSSAVLEIENGSFIEILPDSLLQILPSAGIYDLRCAAFFLKRGGVKTLPVKKSLIPVFTVATASVLIPVSRNEFTIRSEEDPLVTVIECIRGQGSFIPKTVYYHVSSTAEKKSGDILHSELEGKSFLIKGGQKYRIPRFLGIDQADYYTVCSFISNGDDESLKNYLFKSGE
;
A
#
# COMPACT_ATOMS: atom_id res chain seq x y z
N MET A 1 -63.07 65.57 -2.32
CA MET A 1 -61.63 65.28 -2.05
C MET A 1 -61.40 64.13 -1.07
N LYS A 2 -62.05 64.07 0.10
CA LYS A 2 -61.80 63.03 1.14
C LYS A 2 -61.88 61.57 0.66
N LYS A 3 -62.81 61.23 -0.24
CA LYS A 3 -62.99 59.86 -0.76
C LYS A 3 -61.85 59.35 -1.67
N LYS A 4 -61.08 60.26 -2.30
CA LYS A 4 -59.90 59.87 -3.11
C LYS A 4 -58.67 59.59 -2.24
N LEU A 5 -58.52 60.28 -1.11
CA LEU A 5 -57.43 60.05 -0.16
C LEU A 5 -57.51 58.66 0.52
N SER A 6 -58.71 58.20 0.88
CA SER A 6 -58.90 56.89 1.52
C SER A 6 -58.58 55.70 0.61
N ILE A 7 -58.75 55.86 -0.72
CA ILE A 7 -58.41 54.80 -1.69
C ILE A 7 -56.89 54.67 -1.84
N LEU A 8 -56.18 55.80 -1.97
CA LEU A 8 -54.72 55.85 -2.05
C LEU A 8 -54.02 55.28 -0.80
N GLU A 9 -54.62 55.45 0.37
CA GLU A 9 -54.07 54.92 1.63
C GLU A 9 -54.25 53.40 1.76
N ASN A 10 -55.39 52.86 1.31
CA ASN A 10 -55.63 51.43 1.23
C ASN A 10 -54.72 50.72 0.21
N ASP A 11 -54.47 51.33 -0.94
CA ASP A 11 -53.58 50.77 -1.97
C ASP A 11 -52.12 50.68 -1.48
N LYS A 12 -51.64 51.70 -0.76
CA LYS A 12 -50.32 51.66 -0.12
C LYS A 12 -50.22 50.52 0.90
N LYS A 13 -51.24 50.35 1.76
CA LYS A 13 -51.25 49.29 2.77
C LYS A 13 -51.25 47.90 2.13
N TYR A 14 -52.02 47.69 1.06
CA TYR A 14 -52.03 46.44 0.30
C TYR A 14 -50.67 46.15 -0.35
N PHE A 15 -50.04 47.17 -0.93
CA PHE A 15 -48.71 47.06 -1.52
C PHE A 15 -47.63 46.66 -0.50
N PHE A 16 -47.64 47.28 0.69
CA PHE A 16 -46.71 46.92 1.78
C PHE A 16 -46.95 45.50 2.29
N MET A 17 -48.22 45.08 2.48
CA MET A 17 -48.52 43.70 2.86
C MET A 17 -48.01 42.70 1.81
N LYS A 18 -48.26 42.95 0.52
CA LYS A 18 -47.81 42.05 -0.56
C LYS A 18 -46.28 41.91 -0.58
N ARG A 19 -45.54 43.01 -0.42
CA ARG A 19 -44.07 42.98 -0.32
C ARG A 19 -43.58 42.24 0.92
N TYR A 20 -44.24 42.42 2.06
CA TYR A 20 -43.91 41.73 3.31
C TYR A 20 -44.09 40.21 3.20
N TYR A 21 -45.22 39.75 2.64
CA TYR A 21 -45.45 38.32 2.42
C TYR A 21 -44.47 37.73 1.41
N LEU A 22 -44.16 38.45 0.32
CA LEU A 22 -43.18 38.03 -0.66
C LEU A 22 -41.78 37.90 -0.04
N PHE A 23 -41.36 38.88 0.76
CA PHE A 23 -40.08 38.83 1.47
C PHE A 23 -40.00 37.65 2.43
N ARG A 24 -41.05 37.42 3.23
CA ARG A 24 -41.12 36.26 4.15
C ARG A 24 -41.08 34.93 3.40
N PHE A 25 -41.73 34.84 2.25
CA PHE A 25 -41.70 33.65 1.42
C PHE A 25 -40.29 33.37 0.88
N ILE A 26 -39.62 34.39 0.32
CA ILE A 26 -38.24 34.26 -0.16
C ILE A 26 -37.29 33.86 0.97
N LEU A 27 -37.42 34.48 2.15
CA LEU A 27 -36.61 34.15 3.32
C LEU A 27 -36.81 32.70 3.77
N ALA A 28 -38.06 32.22 3.80
CA ALA A 28 -38.38 30.84 4.17
C ALA A 28 -37.78 29.82 3.18
N VAL A 29 -37.82 30.11 1.88
CA VAL A 29 -37.21 29.27 0.84
C VAL A 29 -35.68 29.27 0.96
N LEU A 30 -35.06 30.42 1.24
CA LEU A 30 -33.61 30.51 1.41
C LEU A 30 -33.17 29.67 2.63
N LEU A 31 -33.88 29.80 3.75
CA LEU A 31 -33.61 29.03 4.97
C LEU A 31 -33.77 27.53 4.74
N SER A 32 -34.82 27.08 4.03
CA SER A 32 -35.03 25.66 3.76
C SER A 32 -33.95 25.07 2.86
N VAL A 33 -33.50 25.81 1.84
CA VAL A 33 -32.39 25.38 0.97
C VAL A 33 -31.08 25.28 1.76
N THR A 34 -30.77 26.27 2.62
CA THR A 34 -29.56 26.21 3.45
C THR A 34 -29.58 25.06 4.47
N ALA A 35 -30.75 24.76 5.05
CA ALA A 35 -30.88 23.62 5.95
C ALA A 35 -30.64 22.29 5.22
N LEU A 36 -31.19 22.14 4.01
CA LEU A 36 -30.97 20.94 3.19
C LEU A 36 -29.50 20.77 2.81
N THR A 37 -28.82 21.84 2.37
CA THR A 37 -27.39 21.73 1.99
C THR A 37 -26.50 21.34 3.18
N VAL A 38 -26.77 21.88 4.37
CA VAL A 38 -26.06 21.50 5.60
C VAL A 38 -26.33 20.03 5.96
N ILE A 39 -27.57 19.55 5.83
CA ILE A 39 -27.92 18.14 6.06
C ILE A 39 -27.17 17.23 5.08
N PHE A 40 -27.16 17.54 3.78
CA PHE A 40 -26.43 16.75 2.78
C PHE A 40 -24.92 16.74 3.04
N PHE A 41 -24.35 17.88 3.42
CA PHE A 41 -22.94 17.97 3.79
C PHE A 41 -22.63 17.10 5.02
N PHE A 42 -23.49 17.11 6.02
CA PHE A 42 -23.32 16.27 7.21
C PHE A 42 -23.45 14.77 6.90
N ILE A 43 -24.40 14.38 6.06
CA ILE A 43 -24.53 12.99 5.55
C ILE A 43 -23.28 12.59 4.76
N TYR A 44 -22.75 13.47 3.92
CA TYR A 44 -21.53 13.22 3.16
C TYR A 44 -20.31 13.02 4.08
N LEU A 45 -20.14 13.89 5.07
CA LEU A 45 -19.05 13.79 6.05
C LEU A 45 -19.17 12.53 6.92
N THR A 46 -20.36 12.27 7.48
CA THR A 46 -20.60 11.08 8.31
C THR A 46 -20.48 9.78 7.51
N GLY A 47 -20.91 9.79 6.24
CA GLY A 47 -20.71 8.68 5.31
C GLY A 47 -19.23 8.40 5.05
N LYS A 48 -18.44 9.43 4.76
CA LYS A 48 -16.98 9.31 4.60
C LYS A 48 -16.29 8.82 5.88
N TYR A 49 -16.71 9.34 7.04
CA TYR A 49 -16.10 8.98 8.32
C TYR A 49 -16.38 7.53 8.70
N ARG A 50 -17.64 7.08 8.60
CA ARG A 50 -18.03 5.67 8.86
C ARG A 50 -17.41 4.69 7.87
N TYR A 51 -17.24 5.10 6.61
CA TYR A 51 -16.58 4.27 5.59
C TYR A 51 -15.11 4.01 5.92
N ASN A 52 -14.44 4.96 6.59
CA ASN A 52 -13.03 4.82 6.95
C ASN A 52 -12.84 3.93 8.19
N GLU A 53 -13.69 4.07 9.21
CA GLU A 53 -13.60 3.24 10.43
C GLU A 53 -14.00 1.77 10.20
N ASN A 54 -15.00 1.50 9.36
CA ASN A 54 -15.43 0.12 9.07
C ASN A 54 -14.55 -0.58 8.04
N SER A 55 -13.82 0.16 7.19
CA SER A 55 -12.89 -0.45 6.23
C SER A 55 -11.54 -0.82 6.86
N ALA A 56 -11.29 -0.45 8.11
CA ALA A 56 -10.23 -1.05 8.94
C ALA A 56 -10.67 -2.43 9.49
N GLU A 57 -11.56 -3.12 8.77
CA GLU A 57 -11.85 -4.53 8.99
C GLU A 57 -10.52 -5.29 9.00
N ARG A 58 -10.17 -5.78 10.19
CA ARG A 58 -8.92 -6.49 10.42
C ARG A 58 -8.93 -7.72 9.53
N THR A 59 -8.16 -7.69 8.45
CA THR A 59 -7.98 -8.87 7.60
C THR A 59 -7.54 -10.02 8.49
N ARG A 60 -8.38 -11.06 8.61
CA ARG A 60 -8.04 -12.21 9.45
C ARG A 60 -7.00 -13.07 8.75
N ILE A 61 -6.04 -13.55 9.51
CA ILE A 61 -4.95 -14.39 9.02
C ILE A 61 -4.86 -15.60 9.94
N PHE A 62 -4.90 -16.79 9.35
CA PHE A 62 -4.85 -18.05 10.07
C PHE A 62 -3.59 -18.82 9.68
N LEU A 63 -2.97 -19.48 10.65
CA LEU A 63 -1.95 -20.47 10.36
C LEU A 63 -2.64 -21.73 9.83
N ARG A 64 -2.61 -21.97 8.52
CA ARG A 64 -3.31 -23.10 7.90
C ARG A 64 -2.59 -24.41 8.11
N TYR A 65 -1.28 -24.40 7.93
CA TYR A 65 -0.44 -25.58 7.99
C TYR A 65 0.95 -25.21 8.50
N CYS A 66 1.60 -26.13 9.21
CA CYS A 66 3.01 -26.01 9.56
C CYS A 66 3.70 -27.36 9.42
N ARG A 67 4.91 -27.34 8.86
CA ARG A 67 5.86 -28.43 8.91
C ARG A 67 6.96 -28.03 9.88
N GLY A 68 7.22 -28.82 10.91
CA GLY A 68 8.23 -28.48 11.92
C GLY A 68 7.76 -27.43 12.94
N THR A 69 8.68 -26.59 13.42
CA THR A 69 8.45 -25.61 14.48
C THR A 69 8.23 -24.20 13.91
N VAL A 70 7.10 -23.60 14.28
CA VAL A 70 6.76 -22.21 13.96
C VAL A 70 6.43 -21.51 15.28
N MET A 71 7.07 -20.37 15.53
CA MET A 71 6.93 -19.64 16.79
C MET A 71 6.52 -18.19 16.55
N SER A 72 5.80 -17.61 17.50
CA SER A 72 5.75 -16.16 17.66
C SER A 72 7.10 -15.70 18.20
N ALA A 73 7.71 -14.68 17.60
CA ALA A 73 8.96 -14.07 18.04
C ALA A 73 8.74 -12.73 18.79
N ASP A 74 7.53 -12.52 19.33
CA ASP A 74 7.18 -11.33 20.11
C ASP A 74 7.50 -11.55 21.61
N ASP A 75 7.12 -10.60 22.47
CA ASP A 75 7.40 -10.57 23.92
C ASP A 75 7.06 -11.88 24.67
N HIS A 76 6.17 -12.69 24.10
CA HIS A 76 5.87 -14.04 24.57
C HIS A 76 6.12 -15.04 23.47
N SER A 77 7.37 -15.48 23.37
CA SER A 77 7.76 -16.55 22.45
C SER A 77 6.94 -17.80 22.73
N ARG A 78 6.12 -18.21 21.76
CA ARG A 78 5.22 -19.36 21.88
C ARG A 78 5.13 -20.12 20.57
N LEU A 79 4.97 -21.44 20.66
CA LEU A 79 4.68 -22.27 19.49
C LEU A 79 3.29 -21.93 18.94
N LEU A 80 3.17 -21.90 17.62
CA LEU A 80 1.91 -21.68 16.92
C LEU A 80 1.40 -23.01 16.36
N THR A 81 0.10 -23.22 16.47
CA THR A 81 -0.56 -24.45 15.99
C THR A 81 -1.44 -24.16 14.78
N PRO A 82 -1.59 -25.11 13.83
CA PRO A 82 -2.53 -24.96 12.73
C PRO A 82 -3.96 -24.65 13.22
N GLY A 83 -4.69 -23.84 12.45
CA GLY A 83 -6.01 -23.29 12.79
C GLY A 83 -5.97 -22.04 13.67
N GLN A 84 -4.82 -21.68 14.24
CA GLN A 84 -4.72 -20.51 15.10
C GLN A 84 -4.80 -19.20 14.30
N GLU A 85 -5.63 -18.27 14.77
CA GLU A 85 -5.66 -16.89 14.26
C GLU A 85 -4.41 -16.12 14.72
N LEU A 86 -3.81 -15.40 13.78
CA LEU A 86 -2.62 -14.58 13.98
C LEU A 86 -3.02 -13.12 14.17
N LYS A 87 -2.36 -12.46 15.12
CA LYS A 87 -2.63 -11.06 15.44
C LYS A 87 -1.86 -10.14 14.49
N GLN A 88 -2.38 -8.93 14.28
CA GLN A 88 -1.58 -7.87 13.66
C GLN A 88 -0.34 -7.59 14.50
N GLN A 89 0.73 -7.12 13.85
CA GLN A 89 2.06 -6.85 14.44
C GLN A 89 2.82 -8.08 14.92
N GLN A 90 2.21 -9.27 14.92
CA GLN A 90 2.84 -10.52 15.32
C GLN A 90 3.99 -10.88 14.38
N THR A 91 5.13 -11.23 14.96
CA THR A 91 6.31 -11.73 14.23
C THR A 91 6.36 -13.24 14.29
N LEU A 92 6.53 -13.88 13.15
CA LEU A 92 6.57 -15.33 12.98
C LEU A 92 7.99 -15.76 12.64
N LEU A 93 8.49 -16.78 13.32
CA LEU A 93 9.79 -17.40 13.10
C LEU A 93 9.61 -18.87 12.73
N THR A 94 10.19 -19.29 11.60
CA THR A 94 10.29 -20.70 11.20
C THR A 94 11.69 -21.24 11.49
N GLY A 95 11.77 -22.49 11.98
CA GLY A 95 13.04 -23.21 12.12
C GLY A 95 13.70 -23.57 10.77
N ARG A 96 14.94 -24.04 10.82
CA ARG A 96 15.76 -24.37 9.62
C ARG A 96 15.17 -25.44 8.70
N ASP A 97 14.42 -26.38 9.26
CA ASP A 97 13.73 -27.44 8.52
C ASP A 97 12.20 -27.30 8.60
N SER A 98 11.73 -26.10 8.91
CA SER A 98 10.31 -25.82 9.18
C SER A 98 9.72 -24.88 8.14
N SER A 99 8.47 -25.08 7.77
CA SER A 99 7.73 -24.15 6.93
C SER A 99 6.32 -23.93 7.47
N ALA A 100 5.69 -22.84 7.07
CA ALA A 100 4.34 -22.49 7.51
C ALA A 100 3.52 -21.99 6.33
N VAL A 101 2.24 -22.32 6.24
CA VAL A 101 1.32 -21.74 5.27
C VAL A 101 0.30 -20.92 6.03
N LEU A 102 0.23 -19.63 5.72
CA LEU A 102 -0.82 -18.75 6.22
C LEU A 102 -1.95 -18.67 5.21
N GLU A 103 -3.18 -18.74 5.71
CA GLU A 103 -4.41 -18.47 4.96
C GLU A 103 -4.94 -17.10 5.38
N ILE A 104 -5.12 -16.23 4.40
CA ILE A 104 -5.72 -14.91 4.56
C ILE A 104 -7.22 -15.08 4.33
N GLU A 105 -8.06 -14.33 5.05
CA GLU A 105 -9.53 -14.40 4.99
C GLU A 105 -10.13 -14.40 3.58
N ASN A 106 -9.46 -13.75 2.63
CA ASN A 106 -9.84 -13.73 1.21
C ASN A 106 -9.48 -15.01 0.44
N GLY A 107 -9.06 -16.07 1.12
CA GLY A 107 -8.69 -17.37 0.56
C GLY A 107 -7.30 -17.41 -0.09
N SER A 108 -6.46 -16.40 0.16
CA SER A 108 -5.09 -16.35 -0.35
C SER A 108 -4.12 -17.04 0.59
N PHE A 109 -3.02 -17.53 0.03
CA PHE A 109 -2.02 -18.24 0.81
C PHE A 109 -0.62 -17.67 0.61
N ILE A 110 0.11 -17.61 1.71
CA ILE A 110 1.53 -17.30 1.74
C ILE A 110 2.25 -18.39 2.52
N GLU A 111 3.22 -19.03 1.89
CA GLU A 111 4.11 -20.00 2.51
C GLU A 111 5.35 -19.27 3.03
N ILE A 112 5.66 -19.45 4.30
CA ILE A 112 6.89 -19.01 4.95
C ILE A 112 7.89 -20.16 4.80
N LEU A 113 9.01 -19.86 4.16
CA LEU A 113 10.08 -20.82 3.92
C LEU A 113 10.85 -21.09 5.22
N PRO A 114 11.76 -22.08 5.23
CA PRO A 114 12.60 -22.30 6.40
C PRO A 114 13.52 -21.15 6.75
N ASP A 115 13.90 -21.09 8.03
CA ASP A 115 14.77 -20.07 8.63
C ASP A 115 14.34 -18.62 8.34
N SER A 116 13.02 -18.39 8.37
CA SER A 116 12.43 -17.12 7.95
C SER A 116 11.80 -16.37 9.11
N LEU A 117 11.90 -15.04 9.05
CA LEU A 117 11.31 -14.12 10.02
C LEU A 117 10.35 -13.18 9.30
N LEU A 118 9.05 -13.37 9.51
CA LEU A 118 7.97 -12.65 8.84
C LEU A 118 7.11 -11.91 9.86
N GLN A 119 6.96 -10.60 9.73
CA GLN A 119 6.07 -9.80 10.58
C GLN A 119 4.76 -9.47 9.86
N ILE A 120 3.63 -9.65 10.55
CA ILE A 120 2.32 -9.20 10.07
C ILE A 120 2.20 -7.71 10.36
N LEU A 121 1.93 -6.89 9.36
CA LEU A 121 1.78 -5.45 9.50
C LEU A 121 0.30 -5.08 9.66
N PRO A 122 0.00 -3.96 10.35
CA PRO A 122 -1.36 -3.43 10.36
C PRO A 122 -1.79 -3.01 8.95
N SER A 123 -2.99 -3.43 8.54
CA SER A 123 -3.53 -3.17 7.19
C SER A 123 -3.66 -1.68 6.84
N ALA A 124 -3.64 -0.77 7.82
CA ALA A 124 -3.94 0.65 7.64
C ALA A 124 -2.71 1.57 7.38
N GLY A 125 -1.49 1.03 7.31
CA GLY A 125 -0.31 1.88 7.53
C GLY A 125 0.46 2.35 6.30
N ILE A 126 0.69 1.49 5.31
CA ILE A 126 1.91 1.68 4.50
C ILE A 126 1.62 2.29 3.12
N TYR A 127 0.46 2.04 2.48
CA TYR A 127 0.16 2.58 1.14
C TYR A 127 -1.34 2.67 0.79
N ASP A 128 -2.24 2.91 1.76
CA ASP A 128 -3.72 2.90 1.54
C ASP A 128 -4.25 1.55 0.97
N LEU A 129 -3.44 0.50 1.11
CA LEU A 129 -3.79 -0.83 0.63
C LEU A 129 -4.64 -1.51 1.69
N ARG A 130 -5.95 -1.63 1.43
CA ARG A 130 -6.93 -2.37 2.25
C ARG A 130 -6.74 -3.89 2.22
N CYS A 131 -5.49 -4.36 2.20
CA CYS A 131 -5.14 -5.76 2.13
C CYS A 131 -4.16 -6.14 3.24
N ALA A 132 -4.01 -7.44 3.49
CA ALA A 132 -3.02 -7.93 4.43
C ALA A 132 -1.61 -7.49 3.97
N ALA A 133 -0.78 -7.03 4.91
CA ALA A 133 0.57 -6.61 4.64
C ALA A 133 1.54 -7.42 5.51
N PHE A 134 2.64 -7.86 4.91
CA PHE A 134 3.67 -8.65 5.58
C PHE A 134 5.02 -7.97 5.39
N PHE A 135 5.88 -8.01 6.39
CA PHE A 135 7.26 -7.55 6.32
C PHE A 135 8.20 -8.73 6.50
N LEU A 136 8.87 -9.14 5.43
CA LEU A 136 9.89 -10.18 5.44
C LEU A 136 11.21 -9.56 5.92
N LYS A 137 11.61 -9.92 7.14
CA LYS A 137 12.87 -9.47 7.76
C LYS A 137 14.04 -10.33 7.31
N ARG A 138 13.85 -11.65 7.24
CA ARG A 138 14.87 -12.65 6.91
C ARG A 138 14.25 -13.88 6.24
N GLY A 139 15.03 -14.56 5.41
CA GLY A 139 14.69 -15.87 4.87
C GLY A 139 13.90 -15.75 3.59
N GLY A 140 12.73 -16.38 3.48
CA GLY A 140 11.89 -16.22 2.31
C GLY A 140 10.42 -16.57 2.51
N VAL A 141 9.63 -16.13 1.55
CA VAL A 141 8.23 -16.48 1.41
C VAL A 141 7.94 -16.89 -0.02
N LYS A 142 6.98 -17.80 -0.18
CA LYS A 142 6.41 -18.16 -1.46
C LYS A 142 4.93 -17.77 -1.48
N THR A 143 4.53 -16.99 -2.46
CA THR A 143 3.12 -16.63 -2.65
C THR A 143 2.44 -17.69 -3.49
N LEU A 144 1.23 -18.10 -3.13
CA LEU A 144 0.46 -19.05 -3.94
C LEU A 144 -0.61 -18.31 -4.75
N PRO A 145 -0.86 -18.70 -6.01
CA PRO A 145 -1.76 -17.96 -6.89
C PRO A 145 -3.20 -18.01 -6.39
N VAL A 146 -3.82 -16.83 -6.29
CA VAL A 146 -5.24 -16.68 -5.97
C VAL A 146 -6.03 -16.80 -7.26
N LYS A 147 -6.97 -17.76 -7.34
CA LYS A 147 -7.61 -18.13 -8.62
C LYS A 147 -8.37 -16.98 -9.31
N LYS A 148 -8.76 -15.88 -8.66
CA LYS A 148 -9.75 -14.94 -9.24
C LYS A 148 -9.62 -13.43 -8.93
N SER A 149 -8.66 -12.91 -8.15
CA SER A 149 -8.66 -11.46 -7.84
C SER A 149 -7.94 -10.60 -8.89
N LEU A 150 -8.53 -9.48 -9.32
CA LEU A 150 -7.85 -8.46 -10.14
C LEU A 150 -7.07 -7.43 -9.29
N ILE A 151 -7.47 -7.27 -8.03
CA ILE A 151 -6.90 -6.30 -7.10
C ILE A 151 -5.82 -7.02 -6.26
N PRO A 152 -4.71 -6.35 -5.89
CA PRO A 152 -3.75 -6.89 -4.95
C PRO A 152 -4.43 -7.42 -3.69
N VAL A 153 -4.18 -8.68 -3.40
CA VAL A 153 -4.88 -9.43 -2.36
C VAL A 153 -4.13 -9.36 -1.03
N PHE A 154 -2.81 -9.18 -1.12
CA PHE A 154 -1.93 -8.84 -0.01
C PHE A 154 -0.63 -8.23 -0.56
N THR A 155 0.20 -7.70 0.34
CA THR A 155 1.49 -7.11 -0.03
C THR A 155 2.61 -7.71 0.82
N VAL A 156 3.72 -8.04 0.18
CA VAL A 156 4.95 -8.44 0.87
C VAL A 156 5.96 -7.32 0.73
N ALA A 157 6.35 -6.75 1.87
CA ALA A 157 7.40 -5.78 1.98
C ALA A 157 8.69 -6.45 2.45
N THR A 158 9.82 -6.00 1.92
CA THR A 158 11.13 -6.20 2.54
C THR A 158 11.70 -4.84 2.93
N ALA A 159 12.95 -4.84 3.40
CA ALA A 159 13.68 -3.60 3.61
C ALA A 159 13.90 -2.80 2.32
N SER A 160 14.00 -3.47 1.16
CA SER A 160 14.36 -2.84 -0.12
C SER A 160 13.18 -2.59 -1.05
N VAL A 161 12.14 -3.43 -0.97
CA VAL A 161 11.08 -3.46 -1.99
C VAL A 161 9.70 -3.74 -1.39
N LEU A 162 8.68 -3.23 -2.06
CA LEU A 162 7.28 -3.54 -1.83
C LEU A 162 6.74 -4.35 -3.02
N ILE A 163 6.12 -5.49 -2.74
CA ILE A 163 5.64 -6.43 -3.76
C ILE A 163 4.14 -6.64 -3.55
N PRO A 164 3.27 -5.93 -4.29
CA PRO A 164 1.84 -6.20 -4.29
C PRO A 164 1.57 -7.54 -4.98
N VAL A 165 0.86 -8.44 -4.30
CA VAL A 165 0.58 -9.80 -4.77
C VAL A 165 -0.88 -9.94 -5.16
N SER A 166 -1.14 -10.42 -6.37
CA SER A 166 -2.50 -10.66 -6.89
C SER A 166 -2.66 -12.08 -7.45
N ARG A 167 -2.43 -12.28 -8.75
CA ARG A 167 -2.61 -13.56 -9.48
C ARG A 167 -1.32 -14.34 -9.69
N ASN A 168 -0.25 -13.86 -9.09
CA ASN A 168 1.10 -14.28 -9.43
C ASN A 168 1.69 -15.16 -8.33
N GLU A 169 2.60 -16.04 -8.75
CA GLU A 169 3.37 -16.90 -7.87
C GLU A 169 4.80 -16.35 -7.82
N PHE A 170 5.23 -15.86 -6.65
CA PHE A 170 6.58 -15.39 -6.41
C PHE A 170 7.24 -16.20 -5.32
N THR A 171 8.55 -16.38 -5.46
CA THR A 171 9.44 -16.64 -4.33
C THR A 171 10.18 -15.36 -4.02
N ILE A 172 10.07 -14.88 -2.79
CA ILE A 172 10.73 -13.66 -2.32
C ILE A 172 11.68 -14.09 -1.21
N ARG A 173 12.96 -13.76 -1.32
CA ARG A 173 13.97 -14.04 -0.29
C ARG A 173 14.64 -12.75 0.14
N SER A 174 14.88 -12.61 1.44
CA SER A 174 15.67 -11.53 2.03
C SER A 174 16.92 -12.15 2.63
N GLU A 175 18.04 -11.94 1.96
CA GLU A 175 19.37 -12.36 2.38
C GLU A 175 19.93 -11.29 3.33
N GLU A 176 20.57 -11.71 4.43
CA GLU A 176 21.15 -10.78 5.43
C GLU A 176 22.57 -10.32 5.06
N ASP A 177 23.30 -11.12 4.27
CA ASP A 177 24.68 -10.82 3.87
C ASP A 177 24.99 -11.35 2.46
N PRO A 178 25.11 -10.48 1.43
CA PRO A 178 24.78 -9.05 1.47
C PRO A 178 23.27 -8.84 1.66
N LEU A 179 22.86 -7.70 2.23
CA LEU A 179 21.45 -7.33 2.36
C LEU A 179 20.79 -7.19 0.99
N VAL A 180 20.22 -8.28 0.48
CA VAL A 180 19.66 -8.36 -0.88
C VAL A 180 18.28 -8.99 -0.80
N THR A 181 17.32 -8.37 -1.50
CA THR A 181 16.05 -9.01 -1.78
C THR A 181 16.11 -9.69 -3.13
N VAL A 182 15.87 -11.00 -3.16
CA VAL A 182 15.76 -11.79 -4.39
C VAL A 182 14.28 -12.06 -4.66
N ILE A 183 13.81 -11.70 -5.85
CA ILE A 183 12.44 -11.96 -6.31
C ILE A 183 12.51 -12.88 -7.51
N GLU A 184 11.85 -14.02 -7.44
CA GLU A 184 11.68 -14.95 -8.55
C GLU A 184 10.19 -15.06 -8.87
N CYS A 185 9.78 -14.68 -10.07
CA CYS A 185 8.41 -14.86 -10.53
C CYS A 185 8.29 -16.25 -11.16
N ILE A 186 7.64 -17.17 -10.46
CA ILE A 186 7.42 -18.54 -10.95
C ILE A 186 6.35 -18.52 -12.05
N ARG A 187 5.23 -17.83 -11.81
CA ARG A 187 4.10 -17.79 -12.73
C ARG A 187 3.41 -16.43 -12.75
N GLY A 188 3.04 -16.00 -13.96
CA GLY A 188 2.27 -14.78 -14.20
C GLY A 188 3.14 -13.58 -14.55
N GLN A 189 2.65 -12.39 -14.18
CA GLN A 189 3.36 -11.13 -14.36
C GLN A 189 3.15 -10.25 -13.12
N GLY A 190 4.22 -9.98 -12.42
CA GLY A 190 4.24 -9.14 -11.23
C GLY A 190 4.57 -7.70 -11.50
N SER A 191 4.24 -6.86 -10.52
CA SER A 191 4.91 -5.59 -10.36
C SER A 191 5.56 -5.51 -8.98
N PHE A 192 6.67 -4.79 -8.87
CA PHE A 192 7.28 -4.44 -7.59
C PHE A 192 7.65 -2.97 -7.58
N ILE A 193 7.67 -2.38 -6.38
CA ILE A 193 7.95 -0.96 -6.16
C ILE A 193 9.15 -0.88 -5.21
N PRO A 194 10.34 -0.44 -5.68
CA PRO A 194 11.48 -0.25 -4.79
C PRO A 194 11.16 0.86 -3.77
N LYS A 195 11.52 0.64 -2.50
CA LYS A 195 11.25 1.60 -1.42
C LYS A 195 12.19 2.81 -1.44
N THR A 196 13.42 2.64 -1.92
CA THR A 196 14.38 3.74 -2.11
C THR A 196 15.47 3.30 -3.07
N VAL A 197 15.82 4.13 -4.06
CA VAL A 197 17.00 3.94 -4.91
C VAL A 197 17.84 5.20 -4.82
N TYR A 198 19.01 5.12 -4.21
CA TYR A 198 20.01 6.19 -4.27
C TYR A 198 21.01 5.86 -5.39
N TYR A 199 21.31 6.84 -6.23
CA TYR A 199 22.41 6.72 -7.19
C TYR A 199 23.53 7.65 -6.73
N HIS A 200 24.74 7.11 -6.57
CA HIS A 200 25.94 7.93 -6.48
C HIS A 200 26.53 8.09 -7.89
N VAL A 201 26.58 9.31 -8.40
CA VAL A 201 27.26 9.61 -9.67
C VAL A 201 28.68 10.05 -9.32
N SER A 202 29.65 9.14 -9.49
CA SER A 202 31.06 9.48 -9.45
C SER A 202 31.41 10.34 -10.66
N SER A 203 31.53 11.66 -10.48
CA SER A 203 32.17 12.52 -11.48
C SER A 203 33.69 12.36 -11.39
N THR A 204 34.25 11.34 -12.05
CA THR A 204 35.69 11.30 -12.36
C THR A 204 36.04 12.09 -13.63
N ALA A 205 35.16 12.97 -14.09
CA ALA A 205 35.48 14.04 -15.03
C ALA A 205 35.42 15.39 -14.29
N GLU A 206 36.51 16.15 -14.40
CA GLU A 206 36.77 17.38 -13.67
C GLU A 206 35.59 18.37 -13.60
N LYS A 207 35.22 18.73 -12.37
CA LYS A 207 34.51 19.95 -11.92
C LYS A 207 33.32 20.46 -12.75
N LYS A 208 32.13 20.37 -12.13
CA LYS A 208 31.43 21.54 -11.54
C LYS A 208 30.19 21.09 -10.77
N SER A 209 30.09 21.57 -9.53
CA SER A 209 28.87 21.76 -8.72
C SER A 209 27.96 20.53 -8.54
N GLY A 210 27.87 20.09 -7.28
CA GLY A 210 27.05 18.95 -6.90
C GLY A 210 25.58 19.12 -7.24
N ASP A 211 25.02 18.04 -7.77
CA ASP A 211 23.61 17.72 -7.63
C ASP A 211 23.55 16.23 -7.28
N ILE A 212 23.10 15.93 -6.08
CA ILE A 212 22.60 14.60 -5.75
C ILE A 212 21.34 14.43 -6.59
N LEU A 213 21.38 13.57 -7.61
CA LEU A 213 20.18 13.21 -8.37
C LEU A 213 19.23 12.43 -7.45
N HIS A 214 18.22 13.15 -6.93
CA HIS A 214 17.19 12.60 -6.07
C HIS A 214 16.18 11.74 -6.88
N SER A 215 15.86 10.56 -6.35
CA SER A 215 14.53 9.93 -6.34
C SER A 215 13.73 9.74 -7.64
N GLU A 216 14.34 9.41 -8.79
CA GLU A 216 13.52 9.15 -10.00
C GLU A 216 12.78 7.80 -10.03
N LEU A 217 13.13 6.85 -9.15
CA LEU A 217 12.55 5.51 -9.15
C LEU A 217 11.60 5.23 -7.98
N GLU A 218 11.55 6.11 -6.99
CA GLU A 218 10.65 5.95 -5.86
C GLU A 218 9.20 6.03 -6.34
N GLY A 219 8.41 5.00 -6.03
CA GLY A 219 7.02 4.90 -6.49
C GLY A 219 6.82 4.41 -7.93
N LYS A 220 7.88 4.23 -8.73
CA LYS A 220 7.74 3.59 -10.06
C LYS A 220 7.60 2.07 -9.90
N SER A 221 6.59 1.50 -10.54
CA SER A 221 6.37 0.05 -10.58
C SER A 221 7.18 -0.60 -11.71
N PHE A 222 7.92 -1.65 -11.39
CA PHE A 222 8.66 -2.46 -12.36
C PHE A 222 7.93 -3.76 -12.64
N LEU A 223 7.87 -4.18 -13.91
CA LEU A 223 7.20 -5.42 -14.31
C LEU A 223 8.18 -6.59 -14.34
N ILE A 224 7.80 -7.70 -13.72
CA ILE A 224 8.53 -8.98 -13.73
C ILE A 224 7.67 -10.05 -14.42
N LYS A 225 8.24 -10.79 -15.36
CA LYS A 225 7.55 -11.89 -16.06
C LYS A 225 7.91 -13.24 -15.44
N GLY A 226 7.02 -14.23 -15.60
CA GLY A 226 7.27 -15.61 -15.20
C GLY A 226 8.59 -16.16 -15.76
N GLY A 227 9.31 -16.90 -14.91
CA GLY A 227 10.64 -17.45 -15.19
C GLY A 227 11.80 -16.48 -14.95
N GLN A 228 11.54 -15.22 -14.58
CA GLN A 228 12.60 -14.23 -14.33
C GLN A 228 12.96 -14.13 -12.85
N LYS A 229 14.24 -13.82 -12.59
CA LYS A 229 14.82 -13.62 -11.26
C LYS A 229 15.50 -12.26 -11.16
N TYR A 230 15.22 -11.54 -10.09
CA TYR A 230 15.72 -10.19 -9.82
C TYR A 230 16.42 -10.17 -8.47
N ARG A 231 17.57 -9.47 -8.40
CA ARG A 231 18.27 -9.20 -7.15
C ARG A 231 18.28 -7.69 -6.92
N ILE A 232 17.75 -7.26 -5.78
CA ILE A 232 17.61 -5.85 -5.40
C ILE A 232 18.42 -5.65 -4.11
N PRO A 233 19.57 -4.97 -4.17
CA PRO A 233 20.35 -4.66 -2.96
C PRO A 233 19.57 -3.71 -2.05
N ARG A 234 19.77 -3.84 -0.74
CA ARG A 234 19.29 -2.90 0.27
C ARG A 234 20.27 -1.75 0.36
N PHE A 235 19.75 -0.53 0.28
CA PHE A 235 20.50 0.65 0.67
C PHE A 235 20.50 0.72 2.19
N LEU A 236 21.63 0.37 2.79
CA LEU A 236 21.99 0.94 4.07
C LEU A 236 22.41 2.37 3.75
N GLY A 237 21.75 3.39 4.31
CA GLY A 237 22.29 4.74 4.24
C GLY A 237 23.69 4.70 4.87
N ILE A 238 24.72 5.01 4.09
CA ILE A 238 26.08 5.12 4.61
C ILE A 238 26.61 6.52 4.29
N ASP A 239 27.07 7.17 5.35
CA ASP A 239 27.95 8.35 5.41
C ASP A 239 29.35 8.13 4.75
N GLN A 240 29.49 7.19 3.81
CA GLN A 240 30.77 6.84 3.17
C GLN A 240 30.58 6.57 1.68
N ALA A 241 31.52 7.11 0.92
CA ALA A 241 31.30 7.73 -0.39
C ALA A 241 31.28 6.79 -1.61
N ASP A 242 31.27 5.47 -1.46
CA ASP A 242 31.58 4.58 -2.59
C ASP A 242 30.69 3.33 -2.69
N TYR A 243 29.42 3.48 -3.10
CA TYR A 243 28.62 2.33 -3.55
C TYR A 243 27.70 2.67 -4.75
N TYR A 244 27.72 1.80 -5.76
CA TYR A 244 26.80 1.79 -6.90
C TYR A 244 25.69 0.76 -6.68
N THR A 245 24.46 1.10 -7.05
CA THR A 245 23.41 0.09 -7.19
C THR A 245 23.36 -0.45 -8.59
N VAL A 246 23.68 -1.73 -8.69
CA VAL A 246 23.50 -2.54 -9.88
C VAL A 246 22.27 -3.41 -9.65
N CYS A 247 21.13 -2.99 -10.22
CA CYS A 247 20.03 -3.94 -10.46
C CYS A 247 20.52 -4.91 -11.53
N SER A 248 20.88 -6.11 -11.10
CA SER A 248 21.39 -7.17 -11.96
C SER A 248 20.22 -8.04 -12.41
N PHE A 249 20.06 -8.13 -13.73
CA PHE A 249 19.02 -8.95 -14.36
C PHE A 249 19.64 -10.29 -14.72
N ILE A 250 19.17 -11.36 -14.10
CA ILE A 250 19.52 -12.71 -14.52
C ILE A 250 18.32 -13.21 -15.32
N SER A 251 18.40 -13.06 -16.65
CA SER A 251 17.43 -13.69 -17.53
C SER A 251 17.82 -15.17 -17.65
N ASN A 252 16.89 -16.08 -17.38
CA ASN A 252 17.11 -17.50 -17.62
C ASN A 252 17.16 -17.75 -19.14
N GLY A 253 18.37 -17.65 -19.68
CA GLY A 253 18.85 -18.08 -20.98
C GLY A 253 20.36 -18.24 -20.85
N ASP A 254 21.00 -19.10 -21.63
CA ASP A 254 22.41 -19.57 -21.52
C ASP A 254 23.51 -18.47 -21.61
N ASP A 255 23.13 -17.22 -21.40
CA ASP A 255 23.98 -16.04 -21.45
C ASP A 255 23.97 -15.41 -20.05
N GLU A 256 24.97 -15.75 -19.21
CA GLU A 256 25.26 -15.11 -17.92
C GLU A 256 25.70 -13.65 -18.07
N SER A 257 25.21 -12.94 -19.08
CA SER A 257 25.47 -11.51 -19.23
C SER A 257 24.63 -10.73 -18.22
N LEU A 258 25.28 -10.39 -17.10
CA LEU A 258 24.83 -9.34 -16.18
C LEU A 258 24.65 -8.04 -16.96
N LYS A 259 23.42 -7.76 -17.41
CA LYS A 259 23.07 -6.45 -17.94
C LYS A 259 22.87 -5.49 -16.79
N ASN A 260 23.85 -4.64 -16.56
CA ASN A 260 23.76 -3.50 -15.66
C ASN A 260 22.97 -2.41 -16.38
N TYR A 261 21.70 -2.21 -16.01
CA TYR A 261 20.94 -1.08 -16.54
C TYR A 261 21.21 0.14 -15.67
N LEU A 262 22.04 1.05 -16.20
CA LEU A 262 22.08 2.45 -15.79
C LEU A 262 20.96 3.17 -16.55
N PHE A 263 19.88 3.52 -15.85
CA PHE A 263 18.80 4.30 -16.45
C PHE A 263 19.23 5.77 -16.47
N LYS A 264 19.31 6.36 -17.66
CA LYS A 264 19.49 7.80 -17.86
C LYS A 264 18.10 8.43 -17.91
N SER A 265 17.89 9.50 -17.15
CA SER A 265 16.65 10.28 -17.18
C SER A 265 16.45 10.93 -18.55
N GLY A 266 15.24 10.80 -19.11
CA GLY A 266 14.76 11.57 -20.26
C GLY A 266 15.01 10.93 -21.63
N GLU A 267 14.24 9.88 -21.96
CA GLU A 267 13.70 9.55 -23.30
C GLU A 267 12.57 8.52 -23.17
#